data_AF-A0A356W554-F1
#
_entry.id   AF-A0A356W554-F1
#
_cell.length_a   1.000
_cell.length_b   1.000
_cell.length_c   1.000
_cell.angle_alpha   90.00
_cell.angle_beta   90.00
_cell.angle_gamma   90.00
#
_symmetry.space_group_name_H-M   'P 1'
#
loop_
_entity.id
_entity.type
_entity.pdbx_description
1 polymer ?
#
loop_
_entity_poly.entity_id
_entity_poly.type
_entity_poly.pdbx_seq_one_letter_code
_entity_poly.pdbx_strand_id
1 'polypeptide(L)'
;MRQTFDIKGGPQDGRAHLPLVREQLAAQKLDGLYVPHDDEYQNEYLPDANERLAWVSGFTGSFGSAFVFTDRAVIFADGRYTLQVVDQTDPDLWEVQSVPEPGPFGWLKSQDMSGKRIGYDPKLMSPNDVAQMAKAAKAAGAELVGVTDNPIDVAWADRPDQPMAPVVPHDVKFAGKAHDEKRVEIGDALKAEKLDAAVITSPASIAWAFNIRGGDVSCTPLPLGRAILFADGSADLFLDEVKVSDELRQHLGNSVTLRPLADLEKGLADLKGKTVSVDPDVASAWFFDQLEQAGATIVRDRDPVSLPKARKNEAELAGSAAAHIRDGVALTRFLHWLDTDAQSGEVTEIDAAIKLEEFRENLGGL
;
A
#
# COMPACT_ATOMS: atom_id res chain seq x y z
N MET A 1 -11.34 14.03 -0.59
CA MET A 1 -11.16 14.01 -2.05
C MET A 1 -12.50 13.66 -2.65
N ARG A 2 -12.98 14.42 -3.64
CA ARG A 2 -14.23 14.08 -4.35
C ARG A 2 -13.94 13.03 -5.41
N GLN A 3 -14.93 12.20 -5.72
CA GLN A 3 -14.85 11.40 -6.94
C GLN A 3 -14.83 12.34 -8.14
N THR A 4 -13.90 12.12 -9.08
CA THR A 4 -13.83 12.91 -10.31
C THR A 4 -14.68 12.32 -11.43
N PHE A 5 -15.11 11.06 -11.27
CA PHE A 5 -15.87 10.27 -12.27
C PHE A 5 -15.18 10.14 -13.63
N ASP A 6 -13.87 10.44 -13.69
CA ASP A 6 -13.06 10.19 -14.86
C ASP A 6 -12.93 8.68 -15.08
N ILE A 7 -13.18 8.23 -16.31
CA ILE A 7 -12.93 6.84 -16.68
C ILE A 7 -11.42 6.66 -16.72
N LYS A 8 -10.90 5.88 -15.76
CA LYS A 8 -9.51 5.44 -15.72
C LYS A 8 -9.38 4.04 -16.35
N GLY A 9 -8.24 3.78 -16.96
CA GLY A 9 -7.92 2.47 -17.51
C GLY A 9 -8.55 2.18 -18.87
N GLY A 10 -8.53 0.91 -19.24
CA GLY A 10 -9.14 0.38 -20.45
C GLY A 10 -8.15 -0.30 -21.41
N PRO A 11 -8.65 -1.04 -22.40
CA PRO A 11 -7.83 -1.89 -23.27
C PRO A 11 -6.73 -1.13 -24.03
N GLN A 12 -6.96 0.15 -24.31
CA GLN A 12 -5.99 1.02 -25.00
C GLN A 12 -4.70 1.21 -24.21
N ASP A 13 -4.76 1.22 -22.88
CA ASP A 13 -3.57 1.40 -22.03
C ASP A 13 -2.69 0.16 -22.12
N GLY A 14 -3.30 -1.03 -22.01
CA GLY A 14 -2.61 -2.30 -22.24
C GLY A 14 -1.97 -2.40 -23.63
N ARG A 15 -2.66 -1.94 -24.68
CA ARG A 15 -2.09 -1.89 -26.04
C ARG A 15 -0.89 -0.97 -26.16
N ALA A 16 -0.90 0.17 -25.47
CA ALA A 16 0.17 1.16 -25.52
C ALA A 16 1.39 0.74 -24.69
N HIS A 17 1.18 0.20 -23.49
CA HIS A 17 2.24 0.06 -22.50
C HIS A 17 2.86 -1.34 -22.43
N LEU A 18 2.10 -2.40 -22.73
CA LEU A 18 2.60 -3.78 -22.67
C LEU A 18 3.84 -4.03 -23.56
N PRO A 19 3.95 -3.48 -24.79
CA PRO A 19 5.17 -3.60 -25.59
C PRO A 19 6.39 -2.96 -24.93
N LEU A 20 6.23 -1.81 -24.27
CA LEU A 20 7.32 -1.09 -23.59
C LEU A 20 7.89 -1.92 -22.43
N VAL A 21 7.02 -2.56 -21.66
CA VAL A 21 7.44 -3.47 -20.58
C VAL A 21 8.20 -4.66 -21.12
N ARG A 22 7.75 -5.26 -22.24
CA ARG A 22 8.45 -6.39 -22.88
C ARG A 22 9.85 -6.03 -23.36
N GLU A 23 10.05 -4.81 -23.86
CA GLU A 23 11.39 -4.31 -24.19
C GLU A 23 12.30 -4.26 -22.96
N GLN A 24 11.77 -3.81 -21.81
CA GLN A 24 12.52 -3.80 -20.56
C GLN A 24 12.79 -5.21 -20.01
N LEU A 25 11.86 -6.16 -20.16
CA LEU A 25 12.13 -7.57 -19.82
C LEU A 25 13.32 -8.10 -20.62
N ALA A 26 13.34 -7.88 -21.94
CA ALA A 26 14.44 -8.32 -22.79
C ALA A 26 15.77 -7.65 -22.41
N ALA A 27 15.77 -6.33 -22.13
CA ALA A 27 16.95 -5.59 -21.71
C ALA A 27 17.53 -6.11 -20.38
N GLN A 28 16.66 -6.49 -19.45
CA GLN A 28 17.02 -7.06 -18.15
C GLN A 28 17.25 -8.58 -18.18
N LYS A 29 17.13 -9.22 -19.35
CA LYS A 29 17.26 -10.67 -19.57
C LYS A 29 16.23 -11.49 -18.77
N LEU A 30 15.04 -10.96 -18.61
CA LEU A 30 13.89 -11.63 -17.99
C LEU A 30 12.96 -12.16 -19.08
N ASP A 31 12.33 -13.30 -18.81
CA ASP A 31 11.32 -13.89 -19.67
C ASP A 31 9.90 -13.53 -19.23
N GLY A 32 9.73 -13.13 -17.97
CA GLY A 32 8.49 -12.60 -17.44
C GLY A 32 8.69 -11.80 -16.17
N LEU A 33 7.62 -11.13 -15.72
CA LEU A 33 7.53 -10.32 -14.50
C LEU A 33 6.19 -10.58 -13.84
N TYR A 34 6.21 -10.75 -12.51
CA TYR A 34 4.99 -10.68 -11.70
C TYR A 34 4.69 -9.24 -11.30
N VAL A 35 3.44 -8.83 -11.52
CA VAL A 35 2.95 -7.47 -11.28
C VAL A 35 1.78 -7.56 -10.30
N PRO A 36 2.00 -7.35 -8.98
CA PRO A 36 0.90 -7.25 -8.04
C PRO A 36 0.16 -5.91 -8.21
N HIS A 37 -1.05 -5.82 -7.64
CA HIS A 37 -1.70 -4.53 -7.42
C HIS A 37 -1.02 -3.74 -6.30
N ASP A 38 -0.35 -4.40 -5.35
CA ASP A 38 0.25 -3.77 -4.17
C ASP A 38 1.39 -2.77 -4.48
N ASP A 39 1.52 -1.76 -3.62
CA ASP A 39 2.65 -0.83 -3.60
C ASP A 39 3.67 -1.16 -2.50
N GLU A 40 4.74 -0.37 -2.41
CA GLU A 40 5.83 -0.56 -1.45
C GLU A 40 5.38 -0.43 0.02
N TYR A 41 4.18 0.12 0.25
CA TYR A 41 3.55 0.38 1.53
C TYR A 41 2.42 -0.62 1.84
N GLN A 42 2.07 -1.48 0.88
CA GLN A 42 0.93 -2.41 0.91
C GLN A 42 -0.39 -1.70 1.23
N ASN A 43 -0.61 -0.57 0.54
CA ASN A 43 -1.88 0.16 0.61
C ASN A 43 -2.97 -0.56 -0.19
N GLU A 44 -4.22 -0.43 0.27
CA GLU A 44 -5.41 -0.84 -0.50
C GLU A 44 -5.70 0.12 -1.66
N TYR A 45 -5.57 1.43 -1.42
CA TYR A 45 -5.65 2.46 -2.45
C TYR A 45 -4.27 2.97 -2.74
N LEU A 46 -3.87 2.96 -4.00
CA LEU A 46 -2.53 3.36 -4.40
C LEU A 46 -2.52 4.82 -4.84
N PRO A 47 -1.40 5.54 -4.59
CA PRO A 47 -1.10 6.74 -5.36
C PRO A 47 -1.02 6.41 -6.86
N ASP A 48 -1.43 7.34 -7.73
CA ASP A 48 -1.39 7.13 -9.19
C ASP A 48 0.02 6.73 -9.68
N ALA A 49 1.08 7.22 -9.01
CA ALA A 49 2.46 6.84 -9.29
C ALA A 49 2.79 5.35 -9.04
N ASN A 50 1.96 4.64 -8.29
CA ASN A 50 2.19 3.24 -7.90
C ASN A 50 1.27 2.26 -8.63
N GLU A 51 0.33 2.74 -9.44
CA GLU A 51 -0.69 1.99 -10.18
C GLU A 51 -0.12 1.19 -11.38
N ARG A 52 0.90 0.37 -11.11
CA ARG A 52 1.67 -0.38 -12.13
C ARG A 52 0.82 -1.40 -12.88
N LEU A 53 -0.06 -2.12 -12.15
CA LEU A 53 -0.97 -3.08 -12.76
C LEU A 53 -1.94 -2.39 -13.71
N ALA A 54 -2.55 -1.28 -13.26
CA ALA A 54 -3.44 -0.48 -14.10
C ALA A 54 -2.71 0.10 -15.30
N TRP A 55 -1.50 0.65 -15.12
CA TRP A 55 -0.73 1.20 -16.23
C TRP A 55 -0.40 0.15 -17.30
N VAL A 56 0.10 -1.03 -16.92
CA VAL A 56 0.51 -2.05 -17.89
C VAL A 56 -0.67 -2.75 -18.57
N SER A 57 -1.83 -2.85 -17.91
CA SER A 57 -2.95 -3.68 -18.38
C SER A 57 -4.21 -2.90 -18.78
N GLY A 58 -4.42 -1.72 -18.21
CA GLY A 58 -5.68 -0.99 -18.23
C GLY A 58 -6.66 -1.37 -17.11
N PHE A 59 -6.40 -2.43 -16.34
CA PHE A 59 -7.30 -2.90 -15.28
C PHE A 59 -7.16 -2.07 -13.99
N THR A 60 -8.25 -1.46 -13.52
CA THR A 60 -8.27 -0.55 -12.37
C THR A 60 -9.04 -1.10 -11.16
N GLY A 61 -9.23 -2.42 -11.09
CA GLY A 61 -9.85 -3.03 -9.91
C GLY A 61 -8.88 -3.06 -8.73
N SER A 62 -9.38 -2.80 -7.52
CA SER A 62 -8.54 -2.70 -6.31
C SER A 62 -8.00 -4.04 -5.78
N PHE A 63 -8.21 -5.13 -6.52
CA PHE A 63 -7.57 -6.41 -6.25
C PHE A 63 -7.31 -7.15 -7.56
N GLY A 64 -6.03 -7.41 -7.82
CA GLY A 64 -5.60 -8.21 -8.95
C GLY A 64 -4.10 -8.37 -8.97
N SER A 65 -3.64 -9.19 -9.91
CA SER A 65 -2.22 -9.35 -10.21
C SER A 65 -2.06 -9.85 -11.63
N ALA A 66 -0.86 -9.75 -12.17
CA ALA A 66 -0.55 -10.21 -13.51
C ALA A 66 0.80 -10.92 -13.59
N PHE A 67 0.91 -11.81 -14.57
CA PHE A 67 2.18 -12.22 -15.15
C PHE A 67 2.32 -11.63 -16.55
N VAL A 68 3.33 -10.79 -16.75
CA VAL A 68 3.70 -10.26 -18.06
C VAL A 68 4.89 -11.05 -18.57
N PHE A 69 4.76 -11.76 -19.68
CA PHE A 69 5.84 -12.46 -20.36
C PHE A 69 6.25 -11.73 -21.65
N THR A 70 7.40 -12.11 -22.19
CA THR A 70 7.90 -11.60 -23.47
C THR A 70 6.96 -11.84 -24.66
N ASP A 71 6.11 -12.86 -24.60
CA ASP A 71 5.21 -13.29 -25.68
C ASP A 71 3.72 -13.29 -25.33
N ARG A 72 3.34 -13.37 -24.05
CA ARG A 72 1.95 -13.35 -23.58
C ARG A 72 1.78 -12.58 -22.27
N ALA A 73 0.55 -12.32 -21.86
CA ALA A 73 0.26 -11.73 -20.56
C ALA A 73 -1.01 -12.35 -19.96
N VAL A 74 -1.01 -12.54 -18.65
CA VAL A 74 -2.11 -13.18 -17.92
C VAL A 74 -2.46 -12.33 -16.72
N ILE A 75 -3.74 -12.05 -16.52
CA ILE A 75 -4.24 -11.25 -15.41
C ILE A 75 -5.22 -12.05 -14.55
N PHE A 76 -5.13 -11.85 -13.24
CA PHE A 76 -5.93 -12.53 -12.23
C PHE A 76 -6.74 -11.49 -11.48
N ALA A 77 -8.05 -11.70 -11.42
CA ALA A 77 -8.97 -10.86 -10.66
C ALA A 77 -9.97 -11.75 -9.89
N ASP A 78 -10.40 -11.28 -8.72
CA ASP A 78 -11.37 -12.02 -7.91
C ASP A 78 -12.82 -11.82 -8.40
N GLY A 79 -13.78 -12.45 -7.70
CA GLY A 79 -15.19 -12.42 -8.07
C GLY A 79 -15.82 -11.02 -8.21
N ARG A 80 -15.26 -9.99 -7.54
CA ARG A 80 -15.75 -8.61 -7.62
C ARG A 80 -15.49 -7.97 -8.97
N TYR A 81 -14.46 -8.43 -9.68
CA TYR A 81 -13.91 -7.75 -10.86
C TYR A 81 -14.05 -8.54 -12.17
N THR A 82 -14.77 -9.67 -12.16
CA THR A 82 -14.90 -10.56 -13.33
C THR A 82 -15.43 -9.86 -14.59
N LEU A 83 -16.35 -8.91 -14.45
CA LEU A 83 -16.85 -8.10 -15.58
C LEU A 83 -15.87 -6.97 -15.93
N GLN A 84 -15.35 -6.28 -14.92
CA GLN A 84 -14.47 -5.13 -15.10
C GLN A 84 -13.16 -5.51 -15.79
N VAL A 85 -12.53 -6.63 -15.41
CA VAL A 85 -11.26 -7.07 -16.02
C VAL A 85 -11.43 -7.41 -17.50
N VAL A 86 -12.58 -7.94 -17.91
CA VAL A 86 -12.88 -8.25 -19.32
C VAL A 86 -13.12 -6.97 -20.11
N ASP A 87 -13.80 -5.99 -19.52
CA ASP A 87 -14.07 -4.70 -20.18
C ASP A 87 -12.81 -3.82 -20.30
N GLN A 88 -11.93 -3.87 -19.30
CA GLN A 88 -10.78 -2.99 -19.21
C GLN A 88 -9.48 -3.55 -19.79
N THR A 89 -9.43 -4.81 -20.22
CA THR A 89 -8.24 -5.41 -20.83
C THR A 89 -8.48 -5.82 -22.28
N ASP A 90 -7.45 -5.76 -23.11
CA ASP A 90 -7.55 -6.19 -24.52
C ASP A 90 -7.47 -7.73 -24.60
N PRO A 91 -8.51 -8.43 -25.07
CA PRO A 91 -8.54 -9.90 -25.11
C PRO A 91 -7.53 -10.51 -26.08
N ASP A 92 -6.99 -9.74 -27.04
CA ASP A 92 -5.93 -10.22 -27.93
C ASP A 92 -4.55 -10.17 -27.24
N LEU A 93 -4.41 -9.43 -26.14
CA LEU A 93 -3.15 -9.24 -25.40
C LEU A 93 -3.15 -9.92 -24.03
N TRP A 94 -4.31 -10.00 -23.38
CA TRP A 94 -4.46 -10.43 -22.00
C TRP A 94 -5.36 -11.66 -21.87
N GLU A 95 -4.80 -12.71 -21.28
CA GLU A 95 -5.56 -13.87 -20.83
C GLU A 95 -6.13 -13.59 -19.43
N VAL A 96 -7.45 -13.56 -19.29
CA VAL A 96 -8.11 -13.40 -17.99
C VAL A 96 -8.26 -14.77 -17.32
N GLN A 97 -7.73 -14.90 -16.11
CA GLN A 97 -7.82 -16.10 -15.29
C GLN A 97 -8.50 -15.80 -13.96
N SER A 98 -9.30 -16.77 -13.47
CA SER A 98 -9.74 -16.77 -12.08
C SER A 98 -8.54 -16.96 -11.14
N VAL A 99 -8.62 -16.49 -9.90
CA VAL A 99 -7.60 -16.73 -8.87
C VAL A 99 -7.66 -18.20 -8.42
N PRO A 100 -6.70 -19.09 -8.78
CA PRO A 100 -6.71 -20.47 -8.31
C PRO A 100 -6.18 -20.55 -6.87
N GLU A 101 -6.09 -21.74 -6.27
CA GLU A 101 -5.42 -21.95 -4.98
C GLU A 101 -3.92 -22.26 -5.20
N PRO A 102 -2.95 -21.66 -4.49
CA PRO A 102 -3.04 -20.57 -3.49
C PRO A 102 -2.76 -19.20 -4.13
N GLY A 103 -3.61 -18.75 -5.03
CA GLY A 103 -3.46 -17.51 -5.79
C GLY A 103 -2.78 -17.68 -7.15
N PRO A 104 -2.28 -16.59 -7.77
CA PRO A 104 -1.64 -16.60 -9.09
C PRO A 104 -0.42 -17.54 -9.15
N PHE A 105 0.22 -17.85 -8.01
CA PHE A 105 1.33 -18.79 -7.95
C PHE A 105 0.90 -20.24 -8.19
N GLY A 106 -0.37 -20.59 -7.89
CA GLY A 106 -0.96 -21.88 -8.27
C GLY A 106 -1.03 -22.04 -9.79
N TRP A 107 -1.38 -20.95 -10.50
CA TRP A 107 -1.34 -20.91 -11.96
C TRP A 107 0.10 -21.03 -12.49
N LEU A 108 1.06 -20.27 -11.93
CA LEU A 108 2.46 -20.35 -12.34
C LEU A 108 3.00 -21.78 -12.23
N LYS A 109 2.71 -22.45 -11.10
CA LYS A 109 3.13 -23.83 -10.82
C LYS A 109 2.65 -24.84 -11.88
N SER A 110 1.51 -24.61 -12.52
CA SER A 110 0.95 -25.52 -13.53
C SER A 110 1.50 -25.29 -14.95
N GLN A 111 2.32 -24.24 -15.15
CA GLN A 111 2.93 -23.94 -16.44
C GLN A 111 4.22 -24.73 -16.66
N ASP A 112 4.65 -24.85 -17.93
CA ASP A 112 6.03 -25.20 -18.29
C ASP A 112 6.80 -23.92 -18.60
N MET A 113 7.73 -23.58 -17.73
CA MET A 113 8.59 -22.40 -17.78
C MET A 113 10.06 -22.82 -17.73
N SER A 114 10.38 -24.00 -18.29
CA SER A 114 11.72 -24.58 -18.26
C SER A 114 12.79 -23.62 -18.77
N GLY A 115 13.75 -23.27 -17.91
CA GLY A 115 14.87 -22.38 -18.24
C GLY A 115 14.52 -20.90 -18.36
N LYS A 116 13.29 -20.51 -18.01
CA LYS A 116 12.82 -19.11 -18.01
C LYS A 116 13.19 -18.39 -16.73
N ARG A 117 13.44 -17.08 -16.82
CA ARG A 117 13.72 -16.19 -15.69
C ARG A 117 12.52 -15.29 -15.42
N ILE A 118 11.87 -15.46 -14.27
CA ILE A 118 10.68 -14.69 -13.88
C ILE A 118 11.09 -13.65 -12.83
N GLY A 119 10.93 -12.38 -13.17
CA GLY A 119 11.17 -11.24 -12.30
C GLY A 119 10.06 -11.06 -11.27
N TYR A 120 10.42 -10.53 -10.11
CA TYR A 120 9.51 -9.90 -9.16
C TYR A 120 10.21 -8.71 -8.51
N ASP A 121 9.45 -7.72 -8.05
CA ASP A 121 9.98 -6.59 -7.30
C ASP A 121 9.96 -6.90 -5.79
N PRO A 122 11.13 -7.03 -5.12
CA PRO A 122 11.20 -7.34 -3.70
C PRO A 122 10.56 -6.28 -2.80
N LYS A 123 10.34 -5.06 -3.30
CA LYS A 123 9.69 -3.99 -2.54
C LYS A 123 8.17 -4.11 -2.50
N LEU A 124 7.56 -4.89 -3.40
CA LEU A 124 6.10 -5.01 -3.55
C LEU A 124 5.52 -6.30 -2.98
N MET A 125 6.35 -7.27 -2.60
CA MET A 125 5.90 -8.59 -2.16
C MET A 125 6.39 -8.91 -0.75
N SER A 126 5.53 -9.54 0.06
CA SER A 126 5.94 -10.08 1.36
C SER A 126 6.95 -11.23 1.19
N PRO A 127 7.85 -11.48 2.17
CA PRO A 127 8.74 -12.64 2.11
C PRO A 127 7.98 -13.98 2.06
N ASN A 128 6.76 -14.02 2.59
CA ASN A 128 5.89 -15.19 2.52
C ASN A 128 5.44 -15.43 1.08
N ASP A 129 5.00 -14.40 0.36
CA ASP A 129 4.59 -14.50 -1.04
C ASP A 129 5.77 -14.84 -1.95
N VAL A 130 6.93 -14.22 -1.72
CA VAL A 130 8.17 -14.54 -2.45
C VAL A 130 8.52 -16.02 -2.26
N ALA A 131 8.43 -16.55 -1.03
CA ALA A 131 8.71 -17.96 -0.76
C ALA A 131 7.69 -18.90 -1.43
N GLN A 132 6.42 -18.52 -1.52
CA GLN A 132 5.40 -19.28 -2.24
C GLN A 132 5.63 -19.25 -3.75
N MET A 133 5.88 -18.07 -4.30
CA MET A 133 6.19 -17.86 -5.71
C MET A 133 7.46 -18.60 -6.12
N ALA A 134 8.51 -18.60 -5.29
CA ALA A 134 9.75 -19.33 -5.56
C ALA A 134 9.52 -20.85 -5.67
N LYS A 135 8.67 -21.42 -4.81
CA LYS A 135 8.27 -22.83 -4.90
C LYS A 135 7.49 -23.11 -6.17
N ALA A 136 6.58 -22.21 -6.57
CA ALA A 136 5.81 -22.33 -7.80
C ALA A 136 6.70 -22.24 -9.06
N ALA A 137 7.57 -21.23 -9.13
CA ALA A 137 8.53 -21.04 -10.22
C ALA A 137 9.43 -22.27 -10.38
N LYS A 138 9.99 -22.78 -9.27
CA LYS A 138 10.81 -24.00 -9.29
C LYS A 138 10.05 -25.22 -9.81
N ALA A 139 8.80 -25.39 -9.41
CA ALA A 139 7.96 -26.49 -9.89
C ALA A 139 7.63 -26.38 -11.38
N ALA A 140 7.51 -25.16 -11.90
CA ALA A 140 7.34 -24.86 -13.32
C ALA A 140 8.64 -24.92 -14.14
N GLY A 141 9.80 -25.13 -13.51
CA GLY A 141 11.11 -25.16 -14.18
C GLY A 141 11.75 -23.78 -14.42
N ALA A 142 11.21 -22.73 -13.80
CA ALA A 142 11.72 -21.36 -13.88
C ALA A 142 12.67 -20.98 -12.74
N GLU A 143 13.53 -20.00 -13.00
CA GLU A 143 14.29 -19.25 -12.02
C GLU A 143 13.50 -18.01 -11.58
N LEU A 144 13.34 -17.80 -10.27
CA LEU A 144 12.77 -16.57 -9.73
C LEU A 144 13.90 -15.55 -9.49
N VAL A 145 13.72 -14.32 -9.96
CA VAL A 145 14.74 -13.26 -9.93
C VAL A 145 14.16 -12.00 -9.28
N GLY A 146 14.72 -11.57 -8.15
CA GLY A 146 14.41 -10.26 -7.58
C GLY A 146 15.04 -9.16 -8.42
N VAL A 147 14.24 -8.22 -8.91
CA VAL A 147 14.72 -7.09 -9.72
C VAL A 147 15.12 -5.91 -8.82
N THR A 148 16.18 -5.20 -9.20
CA THR A 148 16.55 -3.94 -8.55
C THR A 148 15.73 -2.77 -9.11
N ASP A 149 15.62 -2.72 -10.44
CA ASP A 149 14.85 -1.71 -11.17
C ASP A 149 13.62 -2.37 -11.78
N ASN A 150 12.43 -1.96 -11.34
CA ASN A 150 11.18 -2.52 -11.82
C ASN A 150 11.02 -2.25 -13.34
N PRO A 151 10.84 -3.27 -14.20
CA PRO A 151 10.70 -3.07 -15.65
C PRO A 151 9.57 -2.12 -16.04
N ILE A 152 8.49 -2.04 -15.25
CA ILE A 152 7.40 -1.08 -15.47
C ILE A 152 7.89 0.34 -15.21
N ASP A 153 8.58 0.58 -14.10
CA ASP A 153 9.06 1.92 -13.73
C ASP A 153 10.05 2.47 -14.74
N VAL A 154 10.90 1.61 -15.32
CA VAL A 154 11.84 1.98 -16.38
C VAL A 154 11.12 2.29 -17.70
N ALA A 155 10.01 1.60 -17.98
CA ALA A 155 9.20 1.81 -19.19
C ALA A 155 8.25 3.03 -19.09
N TRP A 156 7.84 3.41 -17.88
CA TRP A 156 6.83 4.43 -17.63
C TRP A 156 7.42 5.84 -17.67
N ALA A 157 7.62 6.37 -18.88
CA ALA A 157 8.29 7.64 -19.12
C ALA A 157 7.59 8.87 -18.50
N ASP A 158 6.26 8.84 -18.41
CA ASP A 158 5.41 9.88 -17.85
C ASP A 158 4.79 9.46 -16.50
N ARG A 159 5.52 8.65 -15.73
CA ARG A 159 5.10 8.23 -14.39
C ARG A 159 4.79 9.44 -13.51
N PRO A 160 3.58 9.51 -12.90
CA PRO A 160 3.26 10.59 -11.99
C PRO A 160 4.23 10.67 -10.81
N ASP A 161 4.41 11.88 -10.27
CA ASP A 161 5.18 12.07 -9.05
C ASP A 161 4.50 11.39 -7.86
N GLN A 162 5.33 10.93 -6.91
CA GLN A 162 4.82 10.46 -5.62
C GLN A 162 4.08 11.60 -4.90
N PRO A 163 3.00 11.30 -4.15
CA PRO A 163 2.27 12.32 -3.43
C PRO A 163 3.13 12.94 -2.32
N MET A 164 3.06 14.26 -2.22
CA MET A 164 3.83 15.09 -1.27
C MET A 164 2.91 15.88 -0.33
N ALA A 165 1.79 15.27 0.10
CA ALA A 165 0.88 15.96 1.01
C ALA A 165 1.56 16.21 2.37
N PRO A 166 1.41 17.40 2.97
CA PRO A 166 2.00 17.69 4.27
C PRO A 166 1.55 16.70 5.35
N VAL A 167 2.48 16.31 6.22
CA VAL A 167 2.16 15.53 7.41
C VAL A 167 1.81 16.49 8.55
N VAL A 168 0.64 16.31 9.14
CA VAL A 168 0.09 17.19 10.17
C VAL A 168 -0.10 16.47 11.50
N PRO A 169 0.12 17.14 12.64
CA PRO A 169 -0.21 16.59 13.96
C PRO A 169 -1.68 16.23 14.10
N HIS A 170 -1.94 15.13 14.83
CA HIS A 170 -3.27 14.74 15.25
C HIS A 170 -3.42 15.00 16.75
N ASP A 171 -4.33 15.92 17.10
CA ASP A 171 -4.53 16.39 18.46
C ASP A 171 -4.85 15.23 19.43
N VAL A 172 -4.19 15.23 20.59
CA VAL A 172 -4.35 14.22 21.64
C VAL A 172 -5.79 14.11 22.13
N LYS A 173 -6.59 15.18 22.04
CA LYS A 173 -8.02 15.13 22.39
C LYS A 173 -8.82 14.16 21.52
N PHE A 174 -8.36 13.89 20.30
CA PHE A 174 -8.95 12.92 19.39
C PHE A 174 -8.27 11.55 19.48
N ALA A 175 -6.96 11.53 19.69
CA ALA A 175 -6.19 10.28 19.85
C ALA A 175 -6.40 9.59 21.21
N GLY A 176 -6.82 10.32 22.24
CA GLY A 176 -7.02 9.84 23.61
C GLY A 176 -5.74 9.53 24.39
N LYS A 177 -4.57 9.53 23.72
CA LYS A 177 -3.27 9.23 24.31
C LYS A 177 -2.15 9.90 23.55
N ALA A 178 -1.19 10.49 24.26
CA ALA A 178 -0.05 11.15 23.61
C ALA A 178 0.86 10.13 22.91
N HIS A 179 1.58 10.58 21.87
CA HIS A 179 2.34 9.67 21.02
C HIS A 179 3.59 9.12 21.70
N ASP A 180 4.18 9.89 22.62
CA ASP A 180 5.33 9.51 23.43
C ASP A 180 4.93 8.40 24.41
N GLU A 181 3.78 8.52 25.07
CA GLU A 181 3.22 7.45 25.90
C GLU A 181 2.99 6.17 25.10
N LYS A 182 2.43 6.27 23.88
CA LYS A 182 2.23 5.12 22.99
C LYS A 182 3.56 4.42 22.66
N ARG A 183 4.58 5.20 22.29
CA ARG A 183 5.89 4.64 21.90
C ARG A 183 6.65 4.05 23.09
N VAL A 184 6.54 4.64 24.28
CA VAL A 184 7.11 4.05 25.50
C VAL A 184 6.51 2.66 25.76
N GLU A 185 5.19 2.51 25.66
CA GLU A 185 4.53 1.20 25.83
C GLU A 185 4.95 0.17 24.77
N ILE A 186 5.08 0.62 23.52
CA ILE A 186 5.61 -0.23 22.45
C ILE A 186 7.06 -0.64 22.77
N GLY A 187 7.90 0.31 23.17
CA GLY A 187 9.28 0.04 23.57
C GLY A 187 9.39 -0.96 24.72
N ASP A 188 8.53 -0.83 25.74
CA ASP A 188 8.49 -1.78 26.86
C ASP A 188 8.03 -3.18 26.43
N ALA A 189 7.10 -3.29 25.47
CA ALA A 189 6.74 -4.57 24.86
C ALA A 189 7.92 -5.19 24.10
N LEU A 190 8.68 -4.38 23.35
CA LEU A 190 9.90 -4.85 22.67
C LEU A 190 10.94 -5.35 23.68
N LYS A 191 11.18 -4.61 24.78
CA LYS A 191 12.09 -5.03 25.84
C LYS A 191 11.68 -6.37 26.47
N ALA A 192 10.38 -6.59 26.69
CA ALA A 192 9.86 -7.82 27.27
C ALA A 192 10.20 -9.05 26.41
N GLU A 193 10.18 -8.88 25.08
CA GLU A 193 10.55 -9.89 24.09
C GLU A 193 12.05 -9.89 23.73
N LYS A 194 12.86 -9.09 24.42
CA LYS A 194 14.32 -8.93 24.19
C LYS A 194 14.67 -8.43 22.78
N LEU A 195 13.80 -7.59 22.23
CA LEU A 195 14.00 -6.91 20.96
C LEU A 195 14.62 -5.53 21.19
N ASP A 196 15.58 -5.14 20.35
CA ASP A 196 16.20 -3.81 20.37
C ASP A 196 15.34 -2.79 19.61
N ALA A 197 14.66 -3.22 18.55
CA ALA A 197 13.87 -2.35 17.68
C ALA A 197 12.76 -3.10 16.93
N ALA A 198 11.85 -2.34 16.34
CA ALA A 198 10.84 -2.78 15.38
C ALA A 198 10.85 -1.89 14.12
N VAL A 199 10.86 -2.49 12.94
CA VAL A 199 10.68 -1.76 11.67
C VAL A 199 9.20 -1.71 11.34
N ILE A 200 8.66 -0.49 11.21
CA ILE A 200 7.25 -0.23 10.91
C ILE A 200 7.12 0.23 9.47
N THR A 201 6.45 -0.59 8.66
CA THR A 201 6.21 -0.33 7.23
C THR A 201 4.83 0.23 6.94
N SER A 202 3.84 -0.10 7.77
CA SER A 202 2.45 0.32 7.59
C SER A 202 2.23 1.82 7.85
N PRO A 203 1.73 2.59 6.86
CA PRO A 203 1.37 4.00 7.06
C PRO A 203 0.33 4.21 8.17
N ALA A 204 -0.61 3.28 8.33
CA ALA A 204 -1.64 3.36 9.37
C ALA A 204 -1.06 3.21 10.78
N SER A 205 -0.05 2.36 10.94
CA SER A 205 0.67 2.20 12.22
C SER A 205 1.52 3.43 12.52
N ILE A 206 2.20 3.99 11.52
CA ILE A 206 2.94 5.25 11.65
C ILE A 206 1.98 6.40 12.07
N ALA A 207 0.86 6.58 11.37
CA ALA A 207 -0.13 7.61 11.70
C ALA A 207 -0.60 7.53 13.17
N TRP A 208 -0.81 6.32 13.69
CA TRP A 208 -1.30 6.10 15.05
C TRP A 208 -0.21 6.23 16.12
N ALA A 209 0.97 5.66 15.90
CA ALA A 209 2.06 5.64 16.88
C ALA A 209 2.67 7.04 17.10
N PHE A 210 2.60 7.90 16.09
CA PHE A 210 3.14 9.27 16.14
C PHE A 210 2.05 10.35 16.33
N ASN A 211 0.77 9.97 16.39
CA ASN A 211 -0.36 10.91 16.35
C ASN A 211 -0.20 11.92 15.22
N ILE A 212 -0.11 11.44 13.99
CA ILE A 212 0.02 12.26 12.78
C ILE A 212 -0.96 11.79 11.71
N ARG A 213 -1.26 12.65 10.73
CA ARG A 213 -2.05 12.32 9.54
C ARG A 213 -1.35 12.84 8.29
N GLY A 214 -1.67 12.23 7.16
CA GLY A 214 -1.21 12.68 5.84
C GLY A 214 -2.36 12.75 4.86
N GLY A 215 -2.04 13.10 3.62
CA GLY A 215 -2.99 13.13 2.50
C GLY A 215 -2.48 12.39 1.27
N ASP A 216 -1.52 11.49 1.45
CA ASP A 216 -0.84 10.83 0.34
C ASP A 216 -1.66 9.67 -0.24
N VAL A 217 -2.52 9.07 0.57
CA VAL A 217 -3.40 7.95 0.17
C VAL A 217 -4.81 8.47 0.03
N SER A 218 -5.48 8.13 -1.07
CA SER A 218 -6.88 8.51 -1.28
C SER A 218 -7.78 7.80 -0.26
N CYS A 219 -8.86 8.46 0.14
CA CYS A 219 -9.86 7.96 1.11
C CYS A 219 -9.36 7.66 2.53
N THR A 220 -8.04 7.62 2.79
CA THR A 220 -7.46 7.34 4.11
C THR A 220 -6.36 8.36 4.43
N PRO A 221 -6.42 9.11 5.54
CA PRO A 221 -5.49 10.21 5.83
C PRO A 221 -4.12 9.71 6.34
N LEU A 222 -3.41 9.00 5.47
CA LEU A 222 -2.15 8.32 5.78
C LEU A 222 -0.94 9.11 5.27
N PRO A 223 0.10 9.25 6.10
CA PRO A 223 1.40 9.72 5.64
C PRO A 223 2.22 8.55 5.10
N LEU A 224 2.71 8.66 3.86
CA LEU A 224 3.64 7.68 3.32
C LEU A 224 5.04 7.92 3.88
N GLY A 225 5.47 7.01 4.77
CA GLY A 225 6.80 7.00 5.40
C GLY A 225 7.18 5.63 5.96
N ARG A 226 8.32 5.56 6.66
CA ARG A 226 8.77 4.38 7.42
C ARG A 226 9.19 4.79 8.81
N ALA A 227 9.19 3.87 9.76
CA ALA A 227 9.74 4.14 11.08
C ALA A 227 10.55 2.97 11.62
N ILE A 228 11.53 3.29 12.47
CA ILE A 228 12.19 2.34 13.35
C ILE A 228 11.84 2.76 14.77
N LEU A 229 11.10 1.92 15.49
CA LEU A 229 10.78 2.14 16.90
C LEU A 229 11.79 1.39 17.76
N PHE A 230 12.42 2.07 18.71
CA PHE A 230 13.42 1.48 19.59
C PHE A 230 12.82 1.03 20.92
N ALA A 231 13.45 0.05 21.55
CA ALA A 231 13.01 -0.50 22.83
C ALA A 231 12.97 0.53 23.96
N ASP A 232 13.69 1.66 23.87
CA ASP A 232 13.65 2.75 24.85
C ASP A 232 12.51 3.76 24.63
N GLY A 233 11.67 3.55 23.61
CA GLY A 233 10.55 4.44 23.25
C GLY A 233 10.93 5.60 22.32
N SER A 234 12.22 5.75 21.99
CA SER A 234 12.67 6.64 20.92
C SER A 234 12.36 6.05 19.54
N ALA A 235 12.45 6.87 18.50
CA ALA A 235 12.20 6.42 17.14
C ALA A 235 12.95 7.22 16.08
N ASP A 236 13.26 6.56 14.97
CA ASP A 236 13.57 7.23 13.71
C ASP A 236 12.30 7.22 12.84
N LEU A 237 11.89 8.38 12.34
CA LEU A 237 10.75 8.54 11.42
C LEU A 237 11.27 9.06 10.08
N PHE A 238 11.12 8.24 9.05
CA PHE A 238 11.57 8.49 7.68
C PHE A 238 10.42 9.04 6.85
N LEU A 239 10.54 10.30 6.44
CA LEU A 239 9.55 11.02 5.63
C LEU A 239 10.28 11.79 4.52
N ASP A 240 9.57 12.07 3.42
CA ASP A 240 10.06 13.07 2.48
C ASP A 240 10.15 14.44 3.17
N GLU A 241 11.23 15.16 2.94
CA GLU A 241 11.51 16.42 3.64
C GLU A 241 10.47 17.50 3.35
N VAL A 242 9.87 17.48 2.15
CA VAL A 242 8.82 18.43 1.75
C VAL A 242 7.57 18.27 2.62
N LYS A 243 7.35 17.08 3.18
CA LYS A 243 6.19 16.79 4.03
C LYS A 243 6.34 17.28 5.46
N VAL A 244 7.53 17.73 5.87
CA VAL A 244 7.87 18.01 7.26
C VAL A 244 7.83 19.51 7.56
N SER A 245 6.84 19.94 8.35
CA SER A 245 6.70 21.32 8.83
C SER A 245 7.37 21.55 10.19
N ASP A 246 7.55 22.81 10.57
CA ASP A 246 8.01 23.19 11.92
C ASP A 246 7.03 22.74 13.02
N GLU A 247 5.73 22.79 12.72
CA GLU A 247 4.67 22.29 13.62
C GLU A 247 4.84 20.79 13.88
N LEU A 248 5.12 20.01 12.83
CA LEU A 248 5.39 18.57 12.97
C LEU A 248 6.66 18.31 13.79
N ARG A 249 7.74 19.08 13.56
CA ARG A 249 8.98 18.97 14.34
C ARG A 249 8.73 19.26 15.82
N GLN A 250 7.96 20.30 16.12
CA GLN A 250 7.62 20.66 17.49
C GLN A 250 6.75 19.59 18.16
N HIS A 251 5.75 19.07 17.45
CA HIS A 251 4.87 17.99 17.94
C HIS A 251 5.68 16.76 18.35
N LEU A 252 6.57 16.27 17.48
CA LEU A 252 7.32 15.03 17.71
C LEU A 252 8.39 15.17 18.80
N GLY A 253 8.96 16.37 18.94
CA GLY A 253 10.00 16.68 19.93
C GLY A 253 11.29 15.88 19.75
N ASN A 254 12.13 15.87 20.79
CA ASN A 254 13.47 15.27 20.72
C ASN A 254 13.49 13.73 20.89
N SER A 255 12.33 13.10 21.13
CA SER A 255 12.22 11.64 21.24
C SER A 255 12.12 10.94 19.88
N VAL A 256 11.95 11.71 18.80
CA VAL A 256 11.83 11.21 17.43
C VAL A 256 12.84 11.93 16.55
N THR A 257 13.72 11.16 15.91
CA THR A 257 14.61 11.68 14.88
C THR A 257 13.86 11.67 13.54
N LEU A 258 13.58 12.84 12.99
CA LEU A 258 13.09 12.96 11.62
C LEU A 258 14.25 12.79 10.64
N ARG A 259 14.14 11.82 9.72
CA ARG A 259 15.14 11.52 8.70
C ARG A 259 14.52 11.60 7.30
N PRO A 260 15.27 12.03 6.27
CA PRO A 260 14.81 11.93 4.89
C PRO A 260 14.49 10.47 4.53
N LEU A 261 13.44 10.24 3.75
CA LEU A 261 13.08 8.88 3.32
C LEU A 261 14.21 8.19 2.54
N ALA A 262 15.02 8.95 1.80
CA ALA A 262 16.20 8.46 1.08
C ALA A 262 17.30 7.89 2.01
N ASP A 263 17.27 8.19 3.31
CA ASP A 263 18.21 7.65 4.30
C ASP A 263 17.73 6.35 4.95
N LEU A 264 16.59 5.79 4.51
CA LEU A 264 16.03 4.55 5.07
C LEU A 264 17.02 3.39 5.07
N GLU A 265 17.71 3.14 3.95
CA GLU A 265 18.71 2.07 3.85
C GLU A 265 19.85 2.25 4.88
N LYS A 266 20.28 3.49 5.12
CA LYS A 266 21.28 3.79 6.16
C LYS A 266 20.72 3.49 7.55
N GLY A 267 19.48 3.89 7.81
CA GLY A 267 18.80 3.58 9.07
C GLY A 267 18.66 2.08 9.32
N LEU A 268 18.38 1.28 8.29
CA LEU A 268 18.37 -0.18 8.40
C LEU A 268 19.79 -0.74 8.63
N ALA A 269 20.81 -0.17 7.97
CA ALA A 269 22.20 -0.56 8.18
C ALA A 269 22.71 -0.27 9.60
N ASP A 270 22.22 0.81 10.23
CA ASP A 270 22.54 1.18 11.62
C ASP A 270 22.06 0.13 12.64
N LEU A 271 21.16 -0.78 12.25
CA LEU A 271 20.66 -1.89 13.08
C LEU A 271 21.59 -3.12 13.11
N LYS A 272 22.80 -3.02 12.55
CA LYS A 272 23.81 -4.08 12.62
C LYS A 272 24.03 -4.58 14.05
N GLY A 273 23.94 -5.90 14.23
CA GLY A 273 24.12 -6.57 15.52
C GLY A 273 22.97 -6.37 16.52
N LYS A 274 21.86 -5.75 16.10
CA LYS A 274 20.63 -5.60 16.89
C LYS A 274 19.65 -6.75 16.61
N THR A 275 18.76 -7.03 17.56
CA THR A 275 17.62 -7.93 17.37
C THR A 275 16.39 -7.11 17.00
N VAL A 276 15.88 -7.30 15.78
CA VAL A 276 14.91 -6.40 15.16
C VAL A 276 13.66 -7.18 14.79
N SER A 277 12.49 -6.72 15.24
CA SER A 277 11.21 -7.27 14.79
C SER A 277 10.76 -6.64 13.47
N VAL A 278 10.23 -7.48 12.58
CA VAL A 278 9.68 -7.06 11.29
C VAL A 278 8.48 -7.96 10.96
N ASP A 279 7.37 -7.34 10.57
CA ASP A 279 6.13 -8.04 10.22
C ASP A 279 6.25 -8.73 8.85
N PRO A 280 6.26 -10.07 8.78
CA PRO A 280 6.40 -10.77 7.51
C PRO A 280 5.15 -10.75 6.63
N ASP A 281 4.02 -10.29 7.15
CA ASP A 281 2.76 -10.17 6.42
C ASP A 281 2.51 -8.73 5.93
N VAL A 282 3.25 -7.74 6.45
CA VAL A 282 3.09 -6.30 6.13
C VAL A 282 4.37 -5.63 5.62
N ALA A 283 5.56 -6.22 5.85
CA ALA A 283 6.81 -5.70 5.30
C ALA A 283 7.18 -6.50 4.05
N SER A 284 7.63 -5.80 3.02
CA SER A 284 8.10 -6.44 1.80
C SER A 284 9.44 -7.15 2.02
N ALA A 285 9.72 -8.14 1.18
CA ALA A 285 10.94 -8.94 1.22
C ALA A 285 12.21 -8.07 1.25
N TRP A 286 12.17 -6.92 0.59
CA TRP A 286 13.26 -5.94 0.61
C TRP A 286 13.71 -5.55 2.02
N PHE A 287 12.79 -5.35 2.98
CA PHE A 287 13.17 -5.01 4.36
C PHE A 287 13.97 -6.13 5.03
N PHE A 288 13.58 -7.39 4.78
CA PHE A 288 14.26 -8.56 5.31
C PHE A 288 15.66 -8.69 4.69
N ASP A 289 15.75 -8.54 3.37
CA ASP A 289 17.02 -8.61 2.64
C ASP A 289 18.00 -7.51 3.13
N GLN A 290 17.53 -6.28 3.32
CA GLN A 290 18.36 -5.17 3.81
C GLN A 290 18.87 -5.41 5.23
N LEU A 291 18.03 -5.89 6.14
CA LEU A 291 18.41 -6.17 7.52
C LEU A 291 19.37 -7.36 7.63
N GLU A 292 19.17 -8.40 6.81
CA GLU A 292 20.08 -9.54 6.75
C GLU A 292 21.46 -9.10 6.23
N GLN A 293 21.49 -8.31 5.16
CA GLN A 293 22.73 -7.73 4.61
C GLN A 293 23.44 -6.81 5.62
N ALA A 294 22.69 -6.04 6.41
CA ALA A 294 23.24 -5.20 7.49
C ALA A 294 23.83 -6.03 8.64
N GLY A 295 23.46 -7.30 8.78
CA GLY A 295 23.85 -8.17 9.89
C GLY A 295 23.02 -7.95 11.15
N ALA A 296 21.74 -7.60 11.02
CA ALA A 296 20.77 -7.63 12.11
C ALA A 296 20.25 -9.05 12.36
N THR A 297 19.87 -9.35 13.60
CA THR A 297 19.12 -10.58 13.94
C THR A 297 17.64 -10.31 13.75
N ILE A 298 17.04 -10.83 12.68
CA ILE A 298 15.63 -10.59 12.37
C ILE A 298 14.74 -11.54 13.17
N VAL A 299 13.74 -10.98 13.86
CA VAL A 299 12.63 -11.70 14.46
C VAL A 299 11.37 -11.42 13.62
N ARG A 300 10.81 -12.48 13.05
CA ARG A 300 9.56 -12.39 12.28
C ARG A 300 8.40 -12.35 13.25
N ASP A 301 7.88 -11.16 13.51
CA ASP A 301 6.80 -10.94 14.47
C ASP A 301 5.88 -9.82 13.97
N ARG A 302 4.62 -9.87 14.39
CA ARG A 302 3.59 -8.94 13.98
C ARG A 302 3.97 -7.51 14.36
N ASP A 303 3.58 -6.53 13.55
CA ASP A 303 3.72 -5.10 13.84
C ASP A 303 3.22 -4.80 15.27
N PRO A 304 4.10 -4.34 16.19
CA PRO A 304 3.75 -4.13 17.59
C PRO A 304 2.72 -3.01 17.80
N VAL A 305 2.49 -2.17 16.79
CA VAL A 305 1.48 -1.10 16.78
C VAL A 305 0.09 -1.64 16.42
N SER A 306 0.02 -2.74 15.67
CA SER A 306 -1.21 -3.22 15.05
C SER A 306 -2.30 -3.57 16.07
N LEU A 307 -1.96 -4.28 17.15
CA LEU A 307 -2.91 -4.69 18.19
C LEU A 307 -3.34 -3.53 19.11
N PRO A 308 -2.43 -2.69 19.66
CA PRO A 308 -2.81 -1.50 20.40
C PRO A 308 -3.74 -0.58 19.60
N LYS A 309 -3.43 -0.31 18.33
CA LYS A 309 -4.27 0.49 17.42
C LYS A 309 -5.65 -0.15 17.17
N ALA A 310 -5.73 -1.47 17.14
CA ALA A 310 -7.00 -2.17 16.94
C ALA A 310 -7.97 -1.98 18.12
N ARG A 311 -7.45 -1.78 19.34
CA ARG A 311 -8.19 -1.63 20.60
C ARG A 311 -8.42 -0.16 20.92
N LYS A 312 -9.53 0.40 20.41
CA LYS A 312 -9.83 1.83 20.52
C LYS A 312 -10.03 2.23 21.98
N ASN A 313 -9.44 3.35 22.39
CA ASN A 313 -9.68 3.95 23.70
C ASN A 313 -11.00 4.76 23.71
N GLU A 314 -11.38 5.28 24.87
CA GLU A 314 -12.63 6.01 25.05
C GLU A 314 -12.76 7.24 24.14
N ALA A 315 -11.68 8.00 23.93
CA ALA A 315 -11.70 9.18 23.05
C ALA A 315 -11.87 8.78 21.58
N GLU A 316 -11.18 7.74 21.13
CA GLU A 316 -11.30 7.21 19.75
C GLU A 316 -12.70 6.64 19.50
N LEU A 317 -13.29 5.94 20.48
CA LEU A 317 -14.66 5.42 20.42
C LEU A 317 -15.68 6.57 20.38
N ALA A 318 -15.53 7.58 21.24
CA ALA A 318 -16.40 8.75 21.26
C ALA A 318 -16.30 9.54 19.95
N GLY A 319 -15.09 9.73 19.41
CA GLY A 319 -14.86 10.37 18.11
C GLY A 319 -15.50 9.59 16.96
N SER A 320 -15.38 8.26 16.98
CA SER A 320 -16.04 7.38 16.00
C SER A 320 -17.56 7.52 16.05
N ALA A 321 -18.15 7.48 17.25
CA ALA A 321 -19.60 7.66 17.43
C ALA A 321 -20.06 9.04 16.94
N ALA A 322 -19.32 10.11 17.27
CA ALA A 322 -19.63 11.46 16.82
C ALA A 322 -19.52 11.62 15.28
N ALA A 323 -18.57 10.95 14.64
CA ALA A 323 -18.49 10.89 13.18
C ALA A 323 -19.70 10.16 12.58
N HIS A 324 -20.08 9.00 13.12
CA HIS A 324 -21.24 8.23 12.63
C HIS A 324 -22.56 8.98 12.81
N ILE A 325 -22.75 9.71 13.92
CA ILE A 325 -23.95 10.53 14.13
C ILE A 325 -24.07 11.60 13.04
N ARG A 326 -22.97 12.29 12.72
CA ARG A 326 -22.96 13.30 11.65
C ARG A 326 -23.21 12.65 10.28
N ASP A 327 -22.56 11.52 9.99
CA ASP A 327 -22.77 10.83 8.70
C ASP A 327 -24.21 10.31 8.56
N GLY A 328 -24.82 9.87 9.67
CA GLY A 328 -26.22 9.48 9.71
C GLY A 328 -27.18 10.62 9.35
N VAL A 329 -26.85 11.87 9.72
CA VAL A 329 -27.62 13.05 9.29
C VAL A 329 -27.47 13.28 7.78
N ALA A 330 -26.26 13.17 7.22
CA ALA A 330 -26.03 13.30 5.78
C ALA A 330 -26.82 12.24 5.01
N LEU A 331 -26.72 10.98 5.44
CA LEU A 331 -27.41 9.86 4.79
C LEU A 331 -28.92 10.00 4.88
N THR A 332 -29.46 10.46 6.02
CA THR A 332 -30.90 10.71 6.17
C THR A 332 -31.39 11.81 5.22
N ARG A 333 -30.63 12.90 5.08
CA ARG A 333 -30.94 13.98 4.12
C ARG A 333 -30.88 13.49 2.69
N PHE A 334 -29.87 12.68 2.36
CA PHE A 334 -29.73 12.07 1.05
C PHE A 334 -30.90 11.15 0.70
N LEU A 335 -31.28 10.24 1.61
CA LEU A 335 -32.41 9.34 1.39
C LEU A 335 -33.73 10.09 1.25
N HIS A 336 -33.93 11.17 2.02
CA HIS A 336 -35.09 12.04 1.84
C HIS A 336 -35.10 12.69 0.45
N TRP A 337 -33.99 13.33 0.05
CA TRP A 337 -33.85 13.93 -1.28
C TRP A 337 -34.09 12.92 -2.41
N LEU A 338 -33.61 11.68 -2.24
CA LEU A 338 -33.82 10.62 -3.20
C LEU A 338 -35.32 10.30 -3.36
N ASP A 339 -36.06 10.22 -2.25
CA ASP A 339 -37.50 9.91 -2.22
C ASP A 339 -38.39 11.07 -2.68
N THR A 340 -37.90 12.32 -2.65
CA THR A 340 -38.70 13.50 -3.00
C THR A 340 -38.29 14.17 -4.32
N ASP A 341 -37.03 14.55 -4.45
CA ASP A 341 -36.54 15.44 -5.50
C ASP A 341 -35.94 14.67 -6.68
N ALA A 342 -35.42 13.46 -6.44
CA ALA A 342 -34.79 12.62 -7.46
C ALA A 342 -35.76 11.66 -8.18
N GLN A 343 -37.07 11.95 -8.17
CA GLN A 343 -38.11 11.07 -8.70
C GLN A 343 -38.39 11.26 -10.20
N SER A 344 -37.71 12.20 -10.88
CA SER A 344 -37.94 12.48 -12.30
C SER A 344 -37.53 11.35 -13.24
N GLY A 345 -36.65 10.44 -12.78
CA GLY A 345 -36.00 9.43 -13.61
C GLY A 345 -34.81 9.96 -14.43
N GLU A 346 -34.45 11.24 -14.27
CA GLU A 346 -33.32 11.88 -14.97
C GLU A 346 -32.03 11.90 -14.13
N VAL A 347 -32.12 11.60 -12.83
CA VAL A 347 -30.97 11.56 -11.92
C VAL A 347 -30.12 10.33 -12.22
N THR A 348 -28.85 10.56 -12.56
CA THR A 348 -27.89 9.48 -12.79
C THR A 348 -27.26 8.98 -11.48
N GLU A 349 -26.56 7.85 -11.55
CA GLU A 349 -25.77 7.34 -10.42
C GLU A 349 -24.70 8.34 -9.97
N ILE A 350 -24.10 9.07 -10.91
CA ILE A 350 -23.12 10.13 -10.65
C ILE A 350 -23.76 11.30 -9.90
N ASP A 351 -24.93 11.77 -10.36
CA ASP A 351 -25.65 12.86 -9.70
C ASP A 351 -26.01 12.50 -8.26
N ALA A 352 -26.45 11.26 -8.02
CA ALA A 352 -26.76 10.77 -6.69
C ALA A 352 -25.51 10.69 -5.79
N ALA A 353 -24.39 10.21 -6.32
CA ALA A 353 -23.13 10.16 -5.58
C ALA A 353 -22.64 11.57 -5.19
N ILE A 354 -22.61 12.51 -6.14
CA ILE A 354 -22.28 13.92 -5.89
C ILE A 354 -23.21 14.50 -4.82
N LYS A 355 -24.50 14.19 -4.90
CA LYS A 355 -25.47 14.73 -3.94
C LYS A 355 -25.22 14.26 -2.51
N LEU A 356 -24.87 12.99 -2.31
CA LEU A 356 -24.50 12.48 -1.00
C LEU A 356 -23.21 13.14 -0.47
N GLU A 357 -22.21 13.36 -1.33
CA GLU A 357 -20.99 14.08 -0.98
C GLU A 357 -21.30 15.52 -0.53
N GLU A 358 -22.14 16.26 -1.26
CA GLU A 358 -22.60 17.60 -0.86
C GLU A 358 -23.25 17.61 0.54
N PHE A 359 -24.09 16.61 0.86
CA PHE A 359 -24.71 16.56 2.18
C PHE A 359 -23.71 16.31 3.31
N ARG A 360 -22.65 15.53 3.06
CA ARG A 360 -21.57 15.32 4.03
C ARG A 360 -20.76 16.60 4.24
N GLU A 361 -20.38 17.28 3.16
CA GLU A 361 -19.61 18.53 3.23
C GLU A 361 -20.34 19.63 4.01
N ASN A 362 -21.65 19.79 3.77
CA ASN A 362 -22.47 20.80 4.41
C ASN A 362 -22.59 20.65 5.95
N LEU A 363 -22.29 19.47 6.51
CA LEU A 363 -22.33 19.24 7.96
C LEU A 363 -21.02 19.61 8.66
N GLY A 364 -19.92 19.76 7.92
CA GLY A 364 -18.61 20.09 8.46
C GLY A 364 -17.91 18.94 9.22
N GLY A 365 -16.62 18.78 8.96
CA GLY A 365 -15.75 17.81 9.66
C GLY A 365 -16.05 16.34 9.34
N LEU A 366 -16.68 16.06 8.20
CA LEU A 366 -16.80 14.76 7.55
C LEU A 366 -16.02 14.78 6.24
#